data_AF-A0A1J4Z5G9-F1
#
_entry.id   AF-A0A1J4Z5G9-F1
#
_cell.length_a   1.000
_cell.length_b   1.000
_cell.length_c   1.000
_cell.angle_alpha   90.00
_cell.angle_beta   90.00
_cell.angle_gamma   90.00
#
_symmetry.space_group_name_H-M   'P 1'
#
loop_
_entity.id
_entity.type
_entity.pdbx_description
1 polymer ?
#
loop_
_entity_poly.entity_id
_entity_poly.type
_entity_poly.pdbx_seq_one_letter_code
_entity_poly.pdbx_strand_id
1 'polypeptide(L)' 'MQRLRWRCRRGLLELDIVLGRFVDAHYAQLSEPERKIFDDFLDMADNPLWDMISGRKEAVSDEQVALLETIRRV' A
#
# COMPACT_ATOMS: atom_id res chain seq x y z
N MET A 1 14.02 4.76 4.83
CA MET A 1 13.23 4.10 5.89
C MET A 1 12.33 5.05 6.68
N GLN A 2 12.81 6.19 7.23
CA GLN A 2 11.93 7.08 8.03
C GLN A 2 10.85 7.82 7.22
N ARG A 3 11.17 8.34 6.02
CA ARG A 3 10.18 9.06 5.18
C ARG A 3 8.97 8.20 4.81
N LEU A 4 9.18 6.93 4.46
CA LEU A 4 8.09 6.02 4.09
C LEU A 4 7.19 5.69 5.29
N ARG A 5 7.79 5.42 6.46
CA ARG A 5 7.05 5.21 7.71
C ARG A 5 6.21 6.43 8.07
N TRP A 6 6.71 7.64 7.86
CA TRP A 6 5.93 8.86 8.07
C TRP A 6 4.77 9.01 7.07
N ARG A 7 4.92 8.57 5.81
CA ARG A 7 3.83 8.56 4.80
C ARG A 7 2.75 7.51 5.10
N CYS A 8 3.08 6.46 5.85
CA CYS A 8 2.14 5.43 6.28
C CYS A 8 1.30 5.86 7.49
N ARG A 9 1.72 6.89 8.25
CA ARG A 9 0.97 7.44 9.39
C ARG A 9 -0.25 8.20 8.91
N ARG A 10 -1.38 7.50 8.90
CA ARG A 10 -2.65 7.96 8.33
C ARG A 10 -3.76 7.99 9.37
N GLY A 11 -4.89 8.60 9.03
CA GLY A 11 -6.01 8.77 9.97
C GLY A 11 -6.69 7.46 10.38
N LEU A 12 -6.47 6.38 9.61
CA LEU A 12 -7.00 5.04 9.86
C LEU A 12 -5.94 4.13 10.48
N LEU A 13 -6.24 3.59 11.67
CA LEU A 13 -5.38 2.65 12.36
C LEU A 13 -5.14 1.36 11.56
N GLU A 14 -6.19 0.84 10.93
CA GLU A 14 -6.10 -0.38 10.12
C GLU A 14 -5.12 -0.22 8.96
N LEU A 15 -5.16 0.95 8.31
CA LEU A 15 -4.31 1.28 7.18
C LEU A 15 -2.86 1.50 7.62
N ASP A 16 -2.63 2.12 8.80
CA ASP A 16 -1.30 2.26 9.39
C ASP A 16 -0.66 0.89 9.70
N ILE A 17 -1.43 -0.05 10.27
CA ILE A 17 -0.96 -1.41 10.57
C ILE A 17 -0.62 -2.18 9.30
N VAL A 18 -1.53 -2.19 8.32
CA VAL A 18 -1.36 -2.93 7.06
C VAL A 18 -0.16 -2.39 6.29
N LEU A 19 -0.09 -1.07 6.08
CA LEU A 19 1.05 -0.46 5.38
C LEU A 19 2.35 -0.61 6.15
N GLY A 20 2.32 -0.47 7.48
CA GLY A 20 3.50 -0.63 8.33
C GLY A 20 4.11 -2.03 8.22
N ARG A 21 3.28 -3.08 8.32
CA ARG A 21 3.72 -4.47 8.17
C ARG A 21 4.22 -4.76 6.75
N PHE A 22 3.49 -4.30 5.74
CA PHE A 22 3.88 -4.47 4.35
C PHE A 22 5.22 -3.80 4.05
N VAL A 23 5.43 -2.58 4.57
CA VAL A 23 6.69 -1.85 4.38
C VAL A 23 7.86 -2.53 5.08
N ASP A 24 7.63 -3.12 6.25
CA ASP A 24 8.70 -3.80 6.99
C ASP A 24 9.08 -5.14 6.35
N ALA A 25 8.08 -5.93 5.90
CA ALA A 25 8.29 -7.28 5.37
C ALA A 25 8.54 -7.35 3.85
N HIS A 26 7.79 -6.56 3.05
CA HIS A 26 7.75 -6.71 1.60
C HIS A 26 8.44 -5.57 0.83
N TYR A 27 8.52 -4.34 1.36
CA TYR A 27 9.09 -3.22 0.60
C TYR A 27 10.56 -3.42 0.19
N ALA A 28 11.34 -4.14 1.02
CA ALA A 28 12.71 -4.52 0.67
C ALA A 28 12.78 -5.50 -0.51
N GLN A 29 11.75 -6.32 -0.70
CA GLN A 29 11.65 -7.36 -1.73
C GLN A 29 10.97 -6.86 -3.02
N LEU A 30 10.26 -5.71 -2.98
CA LEU A 30 9.62 -5.13 -4.16
C LEU A 30 10.64 -4.71 -5.23
N SER A 31 10.29 -5.00 -6.48
CA SER A 31 10.98 -4.54 -7.67
C SER A 31 10.76 -3.04 -7.90
N GLU A 32 11.62 -2.39 -8.69
CA GLU A 32 11.44 -0.97 -9.07
C GLU A 32 10.03 -0.60 -9.60
N PRO A 33 9.40 -1.35 -10.51
CA PRO A 33 8.05 -1.04 -10.97
C PRO A 33 7.00 -1.12 -9.85
N GLU A 34 7.07 -2.15 -9.00
CA GLU A 34 6.13 -2.31 -7.88
C GLU A 34 6.30 -1.21 -6.84
N ARG A 35 7.55 -0.78 -6.57
CA ARG A 35 7.82 0.36 -5.69
C ARG A 35 7.21 1.65 -6.23
N LYS A 36 7.24 1.85 -7.54
CA LYS A 36 6.63 3.03 -8.17
C LYS A 36 5.10 3.02 -8.00
N ILE A 37 4.46 1.86 -8.18
CA ILE A 37 3.02 1.70 -7.94
C ILE A 37 2.69 1.95 -6.47
N PHE A 38 3.52 1.43 -5.56
CA PHE A 38 3.34 1.66 -4.13
C PHE A 38 3.48 3.14 -3.76
N ASP A 39 4.43 3.87 -4.35
CA ASP A 39 4.58 5.31 -4.10
C ASP A 39 3.36 6.10 -4.62
N ASP A 40 2.78 5.69 -5.75
CA ASP A 40 1.53 6.25 -6.30
C ASP A 40 0.34 6.03 -5.35
N PHE A 41 0.23 4.82 -4.78
CA PHE A 41 -0.74 4.53 -3.72
C PHE A 41 -0.53 5.38 -2.46
N LEU A 42 0.73 5.60 -2.06
CA LEU A 42 1.06 6.47 -0.94
C LEU A 42 0.78 7.96 -1.22
N ASP A 43 0.60 8.36 -2.46
CA ASP A 43 0.18 9.70 -2.86
C ASP A 43 -1.36 9.88 -2.80
N MET A 44 -2.11 8.78 -2.91
CA MET A 44 -3.58 8.79 -2.78
C MET A 44 -4.05 9.05 -1.33
N ALA A 45 -5.25 9.61 -1.19
CA ALA A 45 -5.89 9.82 0.10
C ALA A 45 -6.25 8.51 0.83
N ASP A 46 -6.41 8.57 2.16
CA ASP A 46 -6.61 7.41 3.03
C ASP A 46 -7.86 6.60 2.67
N ASN A 47 -9.00 7.27 2.50
CA ASN A 47 -10.27 6.61 2.17
C ASN A 47 -10.20 5.81 0.85
N PRO A 48 -9.83 6.40 -0.31
CA PRO A 48 -9.78 5.64 -1.56
C PRO A 48 -8.72 4.53 -1.54
N LEU A 49 -7.59 4.73 -0.84
CA LEU A 49 -6.59 3.68 -0.65
C LEU A 49 -7.14 2.52 0.16
N TRP A 50 -7.83 2.81 1.27
CA TRP A 50 -8.49 1.79 2.08
C TRP A 50 -9.58 1.05 1.31
N ASP A 51 -10.35 1.77 0.49
CA ASP A 51 -11.38 1.18 -0.37
C ASP A 51 -10.77 0.20 -1.38
N MET A 52 -9.61 0.51 -1.97
CA MET A 52 -8.87 -0.40 -2.85
C MET A 52 -8.35 -1.64 -2.10
N ILE A 53 -7.70 -1.46 -0.96
CA ILE A 53 -7.18 -2.56 -0.14
C ILE A 53 -8.31 -3.48 0.36
N SER A 54 -9.44 -2.88 0.73
CA SER A 54 -10.65 -3.59 1.19
C SER A 54 -11.42 -4.27 0.05
N GLY A 55 -11.03 -4.06 -1.21
CA GLY A 55 -11.72 -4.60 -2.39
C GLY A 55 -13.07 -3.92 -2.70
N ARG A 56 -13.31 -2.73 -2.14
CA ARG A 56 -14.48 -1.90 -2.44
C ARG A 56 -14.30 -1.07 -3.72
N LYS A 57 -13.06 -0.81 -4.10
CA LYS A 57 -12.70 -0.10 -5.33
C LYS A 57 -11.85 -1.00 -6.23
N GLU A 58 -12.21 -1.07 -7.50
CA GLU A 58 -11.46 -1.83 -8.51
C GLU A 58 -10.09 -1.18 -8.78
N ALA A 59 -9.06 -2.00 -8.82
CA ALA A 59 -7.73 -1.60 -9.26
C ALA A 59 -7.72 -1.44 -10.78
N VAL A 60 -6.91 -0.51 -11.27
CA VAL A 60 -6.93 -0.10 -12.69
C VAL A 60 -5.97 -0.96 -13.52
N SER A 61 -5.04 -1.67 -12.89
CA SER A 61 -3.99 -2.45 -13.59
C SER A 61 -3.68 -3.75 -12.88
N ASP A 62 -3.27 -4.77 -13.64
CA ASP A 62 -2.90 -6.10 -13.12
C ASP A 62 -1.78 -6.01 -12.07
N GLU A 63 -0.80 -5.13 -12.28
CA GLU A 63 0.29 -4.89 -11.33
C GLU A 63 -0.22 -4.27 -10.01
N GLN A 64 -1.24 -3.41 -10.06
CA GLN A 64 -1.89 -2.87 -8.87
C GLN A 64 -2.65 -3.96 -8.12
N VAL A 65 -3.35 -4.84 -8.84
CA VAL A 65 -4.04 -5.99 -8.25
C VAL A 65 -3.05 -6.89 -7.52
N ALA A 66 -1.95 -7.26 -8.17
CA ALA A 66 -0.91 -8.10 -7.57
C ALA A 66 -0.31 -7.48 -6.30
N LEU A 67 -0.08 -6.17 -6.31
CA LEU A 67 0.44 -5.44 -5.14
C LEU A 67 -0.59 -5.40 -4.01
N LEU A 68 -1.86 -5.12 -4.31
CA LEU A 68 -2.96 -5.11 -3.33
C LEU A 68 -3.17 -6.50 -2.71
N GLU A 69 -3.13 -7.56 -3.51
CA GLU A 69 -3.19 -8.95 -3.04
C GLU A 69 -2.04 -9.26 -2.07
N THR A 70 -0.83 -8.77 -2.37
CA THR A 70 0.33 -8.92 -1.50
C THR A 70 0.14 -8.16 -0.19
N ILE A 71 -0.34 -6.91 -0.24
CA ILE A 71 -0.65 -6.09 0.94
C ILE A 71 -1.72 -6.76 1.82
N ARG A 72 -2.75 -7.37 1.22
CA ARG A 72 -3.84 -8.07 1.94
C ARG A 72 -3.39 -9.36 2.63
N ARG A 73 -2.21 -9.89 2.29
CA ARG A 73 -1.69 -11.16 2.83
C ARG A 73 -0.80 -10.98 4.07
N VAL A 74 -0.50 -9.75 4.47
CA VAL A 74 0.37 -9.38 5.62
C VAL A 74 -0.44 -9.12 6.90
#